data_AF-A0A935WVM5-F1
#
_entry.id   AF-A0A935WVM5-F1
#
_cell.length_a   1.000
_cell.length_b   1.000
_cell.length_c   1.000
_cell.angle_alpha   90.00
_cell.angle_beta   90.00
_cell.angle_gamma   90.00
#
_symmetry.space_group_name_H-M   'P 1'
#
loop_
_entity.id
_entity.type
_entity.pdbx_description
1 polymer ?
#
loop_
_entity_poly.entity_id
_entity_poly.type
_entity_poly.pdbx_seq_one_letter_code
_entity_poly.pdbx_strand_id
1 'polypeptide(L)'
;MYCTTLAFLAACGGPSQSDECKAYIACAEAASPGTSAAAASTYGEDGQCWDNDDNADVCTAACKSALSLLATANPDEAACQ
;
A
#
# COMPACT_ATOMS: atom_id res chain seq x y z
N MET A 1 1.15 -28.44 -1.08
CA MET A 1 0.37 -27.28 -0.64
C MET A 1 -0.96 -27.83 -0.14
N TYR A 2 -1.02 -28.14 1.16
CA TYR A 2 -2.14 -28.85 1.77
C TYR A 2 -2.81 -27.92 2.77
N CYS A 3 -4.01 -27.44 2.45
CA CYS A 3 -4.90 -26.91 3.48
C CYS A 3 -5.82 -28.08 3.87
N THR A 4 -5.41 -28.83 4.89
CA THR A 4 -6.12 -30.01 5.39
C THR A 4 -7.39 -29.56 6.12
N THR A 5 -8.51 -30.09 5.66
CA THR A 5 -9.88 -29.98 6.20
C THR A 5 -9.96 -29.92 7.72
N LEU A 6 -10.53 -28.85 8.28
CA LEU A 6 -11.51 -28.87 9.38
C LEU A 6 -12.11 -27.47 9.59
N ALA A 7 -13.43 -27.44 9.76
CA ALA A 7 -14.30 -26.27 9.80
C ALA A 7 -13.87 -25.16 10.77
N PHE A 8 -13.66 -23.94 10.25
CA PHE A 8 -14.13 -22.64 10.74
C PHE A 8 -13.67 -21.59 9.70
N LEU A 9 -14.52 -20.63 9.35
CA LEU A 9 -14.36 -19.64 8.27
C LEU A 9 -13.17 -18.66 8.48
N ALA A 10 -11.94 -19.15 8.52
CA ALA A 10 -10.78 -18.32 8.26
C ALA A 10 -10.67 -18.19 6.75
N ALA A 11 -11.13 -17.06 6.21
CA ALA A 11 -10.81 -16.68 4.85
C ALA A 11 -9.30 -16.86 4.66
N CYS A 12 -8.89 -17.69 3.71
CA CYS A 12 -7.57 -17.60 3.11
C CYS A 12 -7.53 -16.29 2.30
N GLY A 13 -7.65 -15.15 2.98
CA GLY A 13 -7.46 -13.83 2.40
C GLY A 13 -5.97 -13.57 2.41
N GLY A 14 -5.40 -13.30 1.24
CA GLY A 14 -4.04 -12.78 1.14
C GLY A 14 -3.89 -11.46 1.90
N PRO A 15 -2.67 -10.91 1.95
CA PRO A 15 -2.48 -9.61 2.55
C PRO A 15 -3.34 -8.56 1.83
N SER A 16 -3.67 -7.50 2.56
CA SER A 16 -4.46 -6.39 2.04
C SER A 16 -3.64 -5.11 2.12
N GLN A 17 -4.04 -4.09 1.38
CA GLN A 17 -3.34 -2.83 1.34
C GLN A 17 -3.15 -2.22 2.72
N SER A 18 -1.90 -1.85 3.03
CA SER A 18 -1.55 -1.15 4.26
C SER A 18 -1.96 0.32 4.24
N ASP A 19 -2.17 0.88 5.43
CA ASP A 19 -2.58 2.27 5.59
C ASP A 19 -1.46 3.24 5.15
N GLU A 20 -0.19 2.85 5.29
CA GLU A 20 0.96 3.60 4.79
C GLU A 20 0.94 3.75 3.27
N CYS A 21 0.55 2.70 2.54
CA CYS A 21 0.41 2.77 1.09
C CYS A 21 -0.79 3.59 0.65
N LYS A 22 -1.90 3.55 1.40
CA LYS A 22 -3.06 4.43 1.18
C LYS A 22 -2.67 5.91 1.31
N ALA A 23 -1.98 6.25 2.40
CA ALA A 23 -1.51 7.60 2.66
C ALA A 23 -0.49 8.07 1.61
N TYR A 24 0.46 7.20 1.22
CA TYR A 24 1.41 7.51 0.15
C TYR A 24 0.72 7.84 -1.18
N ILE A 25 -0.23 7.03 -1.63
CA ILE A 25 -0.95 7.26 -2.89
C ILE A 25 -1.76 8.57 -2.84
N ALA A 26 -2.43 8.84 -1.71
CA ALA A 26 -3.20 10.08 -1.53
C ALA A 26 -2.28 11.31 -1.55
N CYS A 27 -1.17 11.27 -0.84
CA CYS A 27 -0.15 12.31 -0.84
C CYS A 27 0.45 12.54 -2.25
N ALA A 28 0.76 11.46 -2.97
CA ALA A 28 1.30 11.53 -4.32
C ALA A 28 0.31 12.20 -5.30
N GLU A 29 -0.98 11.88 -5.20
CA GLU A 29 -2.00 12.53 -6.03
C GLU A 29 -2.19 14.00 -5.67
N ALA A 30 -2.17 14.35 -4.39
CA ALA A 30 -2.33 15.73 -3.95
C ALA A 30 -1.13 16.60 -4.35
N ALA A 31 0.09 16.11 -4.11
CA ALA A 31 1.33 16.81 -4.45
C ALA A 31 1.59 16.88 -5.96
N SER A 32 1.19 15.85 -6.72
CA SER A 32 1.38 15.81 -8.17
C SER A 32 0.23 15.04 -8.86
N PRO A 33 -0.87 15.74 -9.19
CA PRO A 33 -2.05 15.11 -9.79
C PRO A 33 -1.73 14.32 -11.06
N GLY A 34 -2.31 13.13 -11.17
CA GLY A 34 -2.10 12.20 -12.28
C GLY A 34 -0.85 11.32 -12.17
N THR A 35 -0.02 11.49 -11.14
CA THR A 35 1.14 10.60 -10.91
C THR A 35 0.81 9.38 -10.06
N SER A 36 -0.31 9.41 -9.32
CA SER A 36 -0.70 8.32 -8.42
C SER A 36 -1.13 7.05 -9.13
N ALA A 37 -1.50 7.09 -10.42
CA ALA A 37 -1.92 5.92 -11.18
C ALA A 37 -0.83 4.83 -11.24
N ALA A 38 0.44 5.23 -11.37
CA ALA A 38 1.58 4.31 -11.36
C ALA A 38 1.84 3.74 -9.94
N ALA A 39 1.59 4.55 -8.90
CA ALA A 39 1.67 4.07 -7.52
C ALA A 39 0.52 3.09 -7.23
N ALA A 40 -0.69 3.36 -7.70
CA ALA A 40 -1.86 2.54 -7.50
C ALA A 40 -1.76 1.15 -8.17
N SER A 41 -1.11 1.04 -9.34
CA SER A 41 -0.90 -0.28 -9.97
C SER A 41 0.00 -1.23 -9.17
N THR A 42 0.82 -0.69 -8.28
CA THR A 42 1.75 -1.47 -7.45
C THR A 42 1.24 -1.58 -6.01
N TYR A 43 0.91 -0.44 -5.41
CA TYR A 43 0.59 -0.28 -3.98
C TYR A 43 -0.91 -0.10 -3.70
N GLY A 44 -1.76 0.02 -4.73
CA GLY A 44 -3.23 0.10 -4.58
C GLY A 44 -3.83 -1.23 -4.14
N GLU A 45 -5.10 -1.27 -3.74
CA GLU A 45 -5.76 -2.50 -3.23
C GLU A 45 -5.66 -3.70 -4.19
N ASP A 46 -5.76 -3.44 -5.50
CA ASP A 46 -5.61 -4.44 -6.56
C ASP A 46 -4.18 -4.51 -7.13
N GLY A 47 -3.20 -3.94 -6.43
CA GLY A 47 -1.81 -3.85 -6.84
C GLY A 47 -0.99 -5.11 -6.55
N GLN A 48 0.14 -5.24 -7.22
CA GLN A 48 1.03 -6.40 -7.15
C GLN A 48 1.65 -6.65 -5.75
N CYS A 49 1.61 -5.66 -4.87
CA CYS A 49 2.15 -5.77 -3.52
C CYS A 49 1.42 -6.79 -2.63
N TRP A 50 0.17 -7.13 -2.96
CA TRP A 50 -0.70 -7.88 -2.06
C TRP A 50 -0.87 -9.35 -2.47
N ASP A 51 -0.04 -9.84 -3.38
CA ASP A 51 -0.08 -11.22 -3.87
C ASP A 51 0.42 -12.25 -2.81
N ASN A 52 1.27 -11.82 -1.88
CA ASN A 52 1.79 -12.64 -0.77
C ASN A 52 2.38 -11.76 0.35
N ASP A 53 2.52 -12.35 1.54
CA ASP A 53 2.92 -11.62 2.76
C ASP A 53 4.32 -11.01 2.66
N ASP A 54 5.30 -11.72 2.08
CA ASP A 54 6.67 -11.22 1.92
C ASP A 54 6.70 -9.94 1.07
N ASN A 55 5.93 -9.90 -0.01
CA ASN A 55 5.79 -8.70 -0.85
C ASN A 55 5.05 -7.58 -0.11
N ALA A 56 4.01 -7.91 0.65
CA ALA A 56 3.20 -6.92 1.36
C ALA A 56 4.02 -6.16 2.41
N ASP A 57 4.88 -6.86 3.15
CA ASP A 57 5.78 -6.25 4.13
C ASP A 57 6.80 -5.31 3.47
N VAL A 58 7.42 -5.75 2.37
CA VAL A 58 8.36 -4.95 1.59
C VAL A 58 7.68 -3.69 1.04
N CYS A 59 6.48 -3.82 0.49
CA CYS A 59 5.72 -2.71 -0.04
C CYS A 59 5.31 -1.72 1.04
N THR A 60 4.87 -2.19 2.20
CA THR A 60 4.52 -1.33 3.34
C THR A 60 5.72 -0.49 3.79
N ALA A 61 6.90 -1.11 3.91
CA ALA A 61 8.13 -0.39 4.25
C ALA A 61 8.52 0.65 3.17
N ALA A 62 8.33 0.32 1.89
CA ALA A 62 8.57 1.24 0.77
C ALA A 62 7.61 2.44 0.81
N CYS A 63 6.31 2.21 1.01
CA CYS A 63 5.30 3.27 1.13
C CYS A 63 5.59 4.20 2.30
N LYS A 64 5.95 3.65 3.47
CA LYS A 64 6.33 4.45 4.64
C LYS A 64 7.52 5.37 4.35
N SER A 65 8.53 4.85 3.67
CA SER A 65 9.73 5.63 3.30
C SER A 65 9.40 6.69 2.25
N ALA A 66 8.62 6.34 1.24
CA ALA A 66 8.18 7.27 0.19
C ALA A 66 7.30 8.38 0.75
N LEU A 67 6.33 8.04 1.62
CA LEU A 67 5.49 9.01 2.31
C LEU A 67 6.32 9.99 3.13
N SER A 68 7.30 9.52 3.91
CA SER A 68 8.18 10.41 4.68
C SER A 68 8.96 11.37 3.79
N LEU A 69 9.39 10.93 2.61
CA LEU A 69 10.09 11.78 1.64
C LEU A 69 9.13 12.81 1.01
N LEU A 70 7.94 12.39 0.58
CA LEU A 70 6.95 13.31 0.00
C LEU A 70 6.46 14.32 1.03
N ALA A 71 6.24 13.92 2.29
CA ALA A 71 5.86 14.79 3.39
C ALA A 71 6.91 15.88 3.63
N THR A 72 8.20 15.50 3.57
CA THR A 72 9.31 16.45 3.71
C THR A 72 9.35 17.43 2.52
N ALA A 73 9.03 16.97 1.31
CA ALA A 73 9.00 17.81 0.11
C ALA A 73 7.74 18.70 0.02
N ASN A 74 6.64 18.29 0.63
CA ASN A 74 5.33 18.96 0.58
C ASN A 74 4.79 19.20 2.00
N PRO A 75 5.47 20.03 2.82
CA PRO A 75 5.11 20.22 4.22
C PRO A 75 3.72 20.85 4.42
N ASP A 76 3.22 21.57 3.42
CA ASP A 76 1.91 22.23 3.45
C ASP A 76 0.77 21.35 2.89
N GLU A 77 1.08 20.17 2.34
CA GLU A 77 0.09 19.26 1.77
C GLU A 77 -0.51 18.37 2.86
N ALA A 78 -1.78 18.61 3.20
CA ALA A 78 -2.46 17.91 4.29
C ALA A 78 -2.57 16.40 4.03
N ALA A 79 -2.62 15.97 2.77
CA ALA A 79 -2.63 14.55 2.41
C ALA A 79 -1.29 13.83 2.70
N CYS A 80 -0.22 14.59 2.96
CA CYS A 80 1.12 14.06 3.21
C CYS A 80 1.53 14.05 4.69
N GLN A 81 0.62 14.41 5.62
CA GLN A 81 0.87 14.41 7.07
C GLN A 81 0.19 13.25 7.78
#